data_AF-A0AAV6ABG7-F1
#
_entry.id   AF-A0AAV6ABG7-F1
#
_cell.length_a   1.000
_cell.length_b   1.000
_cell.length_c   1.000
_cell.angle_alpha   90.00
_cell.angle_beta   90.00
_cell.angle_gamma   90.00
#
_symmetry.space_group_name_H-M   'P 1'
#
loop_
_entity.id
_entity.type
_entity.pdbx_description
1 polymer ?
#
loop_
_entity_poly.entity_id
_entity_poly.type
_entity_poly.pdbx_seq_one_letter_code
_entity_poly.pdbx_strand_id
1 'polypeptide(L)' 'MKKTLMAMALVLATAGAALANQCPLLIKQIEDATAGKTDDASKKAQALAKEAKALHDSGKHAESIA' A
#
# COMPACT_ATOMS: atom_id res chain seq x y z
N MET A 1 -29.41 -6.07 -18.88
CA MET A 1 -28.54 -7.15 -18.33
C MET A 1 -27.12 -7.05 -18.83
N LYS A 2 -26.81 -7.25 -20.12
CA LYS A 2 -25.41 -7.24 -20.62
C LYS A 2 -24.66 -5.91 -20.44
N LYS A 3 -25.34 -4.78 -20.66
CA LYS A 3 -24.77 -3.42 -20.45
C LYS A 3 -24.51 -3.13 -18.97
N THR A 4 -25.42 -3.54 -18.10
CA THR A 4 -25.31 -3.37 -16.64
C THR A 4 -24.16 -4.19 -16.06
N LEU A 5 -24.01 -5.45 -16.52
CA LEU A 5 -22.89 -6.31 -16.14
C LEU A 5 -21.54 -5.75 -16.61
N MET A 6 -21.47 -5.21 -17.84
CA MET A 6 -20.25 -4.57 -18.33
C MET A 6 -19.89 -3.30 -17.54
N ALA A 7 -20.87 -2.46 -17.19
CA ALA A 7 -20.63 -1.29 -16.36
C ALA A 7 -20.09 -1.69 -14.97
N MET A 8 -20.64 -2.74 -14.36
CA MET A 8 -20.20 -3.23 -13.05
C MET A 8 -18.79 -3.84 -13.10
N ALA A 9 -18.47 -4.58 -14.17
CA ALA A 9 -17.12 -5.12 -14.40
C ALA A 9 -16.08 -4.01 -14.57
N LEU A 10 -16.44 -2.91 -15.26
CA LEU A 10 -15.55 -1.77 -15.41
C LEU A 10 -15.26 -1.08 -14.07
N VAL A 11 -16.29 -0.87 -13.25
CA VAL A 11 -16.14 -0.28 -11.91
C VAL A 11 -15.25 -1.15 -11.01
N LEU A 12 -15.48 -2.47 -10.99
CA LEU A 12 -14.66 -3.40 -10.22
C LEU A 12 -13.19 -3.41 -10.67
N ALA A 13 -12.95 -3.38 -11.99
CA ALA A 13 -11.60 -3.34 -12.54
C ALA A 13 -10.84 -2.05 -12.15
N THR A 14 -11.51 -0.89 -12.21
CA THR A 14 -10.88 0.40 -11.86
C THR A 14 -10.72 0.60 -10.35
N ALA A 15 -11.68 0.15 -9.54
CA ALA A 15 -11.60 0.27 -8.09
C ALA A 15 -10.50 -0.65 -7.52
N GLY A 16 -10.35 -1.88 -8.04
CA GLY A 16 -9.30 -2.80 -7.62
C GLY A 16 -7.89 -2.26 -7.86
N ALA A 17 -7.65 -1.63 -9.02
CA ALA A 17 -6.36 -1.03 -9.35
C ALA A 17 -6.00 0.15 -8.42
N ALA A 18 -6.98 0.97 -8.05
CA ALA A 18 -6.75 2.11 -7.14
C ALA A 18 -6.41 1.67 -5.71
N LEU A 19 -7.03 0.60 -5.20
CA LEU A 19 -6.77 0.10 -3.84
C LEU A 19 -5.46 -0.68 -3.74
N ALA A 20 -5.07 -1.44 -4.77
CA ALA A 20 -3.83 -2.21 -4.76
C ALA A 20 -2.56 -1.33 -4.62
N ASN A 21 -2.61 -0.09 -5.14
CA ASN A 21 -1.45 0.82 -5.14
C ASN A 21 -1.34 1.71 -3.89
N GLN A 22 -2.29 1.64 -2.95
CA GLN A 22 -2.28 2.47 -1.72
C GLN A 22 -1.16 2.07 -0.76
N CYS A 23 -0.99 0.78 -0.48
CA CYS A 23 0.05 0.32 0.46
C CYS A 23 1.47 0.64 -0.06
N PRO A 24 1.81 0.34 -1.34
CA PRO A 24 3.10 0.74 -1.90
C PRO A 24 3.35 2.25 -1.84
N LEU A 25 2.32 3.07 -2.08
CA LEU A 25 2.43 4.52 -2.00
C LEU A 25 2.76 5.00 -0.58
N LEU A 26 2.03 4.51 0.43
CA LEU A 26 2.24 4.88 1.83
C LEU A 26 3.63 4.47 2.33
N ILE A 27 4.09 3.26 2.00
CA ILE A 27 5.44 2.79 2.31
C ILE A 27 6.48 3.74 1.72
N LYS A 28 6.34 4.08 0.44
CA LYS A 28 7.24 5.01 -0.24
C LYS A 28 7.25 6.39 0.41
N GLN A 29 6.10 6.91 0.82
CA GLN A 29 6.01 8.20 1.50
C GLN A 29 6.78 8.20 2.83
N ILE A 30 6.77 7.09 3.58
CA ILE A 30 7.56 6.95 4.81
C ILE A 30 9.05 6.91 4.49
N GLU A 31 9.46 6.13 3.49
CA GLU A 31 10.85 6.05 3.04
C GLU A 31 11.37 7.43 2.61
N ASP A 32 10.62 8.15 1.77
CA ASP A 32 10.98 9.48 1.28
C ASP A 32 11.04 10.50 2.43
N ALA A 33 10.08 10.47 3.37
CA ALA A 33 10.03 11.39 4.51
C ALA A 33 11.15 11.15 5.54
N THR A 34 11.67 9.93 5.62
CA THR A 34 12.73 9.54 6.56
C THR A 34 14.11 9.47 5.92
N ALA A 35 14.21 9.72 4.61
CA ALA A 35 15.47 9.68 3.88
C ALA A 35 16.53 10.60 4.50
N GLY A 36 17.71 10.06 4.77
CA GLY A 36 18.84 10.81 5.36
C GLY A 36 18.67 11.21 6.82
N LYS A 37 17.55 10.90 7.46
CA LYS A 37 17.32 11.17 8.88
C LYS A 37 17.92 10.07 9.76
N THR A 38 18.53 10.46 10.86
CA THR A 38 19.22 9.55 11.79
C THR A 38 18.64 9.55 13.20
N ASP A 39 17.59 10.34 13.44
CA ASP A 39 16.86 10.33 14.70
C ASP A 39 16.10 9.02 14.90
N ASP A 40 15.82 8.69 16.16
CA ASP A 40 15.24 7.40 16.52
C ASP A 40 13.80 7.23 16.02
N ALA A 41 13.03 8.32 15.89
CA ALA A 41 11.69 8.27 15.32
C ALA A 41 11.73 7.88 13.84
N SER A 42 12.64 8.49 13.07
CA SER A 42 12.85 8.15 11.66
C SER A 42 13.32 6.71 11.48
N LYS A 43 14.24 6.22 12.32
CA LYS A 43 14.68 4.80 12.29
C LYS A 43 13.53 3.84 12.58
N LYS A 44 12.70 4.16 13.58
CA LYS A 44 11.51 3.36 13.90
C LYS A 44 10.52 3.32 12.75
N ALA A 45 10.25 4.48 12.13
CA ALA A 45 9.37 4.57 10.97
C ALA A 45 9.89 3.74 9.78
N GLN A 46 11.20 3.78 9.49
CA GLN A 46 11.81 2.93 8.45
C GLN A 46 11.70 1.43 8.76
N ALA A 47 11.86 1.04 10.03
CA ALA A 47 11.71 -0.36 10.43
C ALA A 47 10.27 -0.85 10.18
N LEU A 48 9.27 -0.07 10.58
CA LEU A 48 7.85 -0.38 10.34
C LEU A 48 7.52 -0.40 8.84
N ALA A 49 8.05 0.54 8.05
CA ALA A 49 7.84 0.55 6.59
C ALA A 49 8.42 -0.71 5.91
N LYS A 50 9.59 -1.18 6.38
CA LYS A 50 10.19 -2.43 5.89
C LYS A 50 9.34 -3.66 6.25
N GLU A 51 8.82 -3.71 7.48
CA GLU A 51 7.92 -4.78 7.92
C GLU A 51 6.62 -4.78 7.10
N ALA A 52 5.98 -3.63 6.95
CA ALA A 52 4.78 -3.46 6.13
C ALA A 52 5.03 -3.90 4.68
N LYS A 53 6.19 -3.53 4.11
CA LYS A 53 6.60 -3.99 2.78
C LYS A 53 6.73 -5.50 2.70
N ALA A 54 7.40 -6.14 3.65
CA ALA A 54 7.56 -7.59 3.68
C ALA A 54 6.21 -8.31 3.78
N LEU A 55 5.31 -7.81 4.63
CA LEU A 55 3.95 -8.34 4.76
C LEU A 55 3.17 -8.17 3.45
N HIS A 56 3.21 -6.99 2.83
CA HIS A 56 2.58 -6.73 1.53
C HIS A 56 3.11 -7.66 0.43
N ASP A 57 4.43 -7.78 0.29
CA ASP A 57 5.07 -8.63 -0.72
C ASP A 57 4.74 -10.13 -0.49
N SER A 58 4.39 -10.52 0.75
CA SER A 58 3.91 -11.87 1.09
C SER A 58 2.39 -12.08 0.90
N GLY A 59 1.66 -11.07 0.42
CA GLY A 59 0.20 -11.11 0.24
C GLY A 59 -0.63 -10.89 1.52
N LYS A 60 0.03 -10.60 2.65
CA LYS A 60 -0.59 -10.33 3.95
C LYS A 60 -1.03 -8.88 4.07
N HIS A 61 -1.99 -8.48 3.22
CA HIS A 61 -2.41 -7.09 3.09
C HIS A 61 -3.02 -6.51 4.37
N ALA A 62 -3.81 -7.30 5.11
CA ALA A 62 -4.42 -6.83 6.35
C ALA A 62 -3.36 -6.59 7.44
N GLU A 63 -2.36 -7.44 7.52
CA GLU A 63 -1.26 -7.33 8.47
C GLU A 63 -0.29 -6.21 8.10
N SER A 64 -0.16 -5.88 6.81
CA SER A 64 0.70 -4.78 6.35
C SER A 64 0.24 -3.38 6.76
N ILE A 65 -0.98 -3.25 7.32
CA ILE A 65 -1.58 -1.98 7.75
C ILE A 65 -1.96 -1.96 9.23
N ALA A 66 -1.58 -2.99 9.99
CA ALA A 66 -1.83 -3.10 11.43
C ALA A 66 -0.83 -2.28 12.24
#